data_AF-A0A2E2Q0T6-F1
#
_entry.id   AF-A0A2E2Q0T6-F1
#
_cell.length_a   1.000
_cell.length_b   1.000
_cell.length_c   1.000
_cell.angle_alpha   90.00
_cell.angle_beta   90.00
_cell.angle_gamma   90.00
#
_symmetry.space_group_name_H-M   'P 1'
#
loop_
_entity.id
_entity.type
_entity.pdbx_description
1 polymer ?
#
loop_
_entity_poly.entity_id
_entity_poly.type
_entity_poly.pdbx_seq_one_letter_code
_entity_poly.pdbx_strand_id
1 'polypeptide(L)'
;MAIAWIKPSTGAVGSSHDNALAESVIGLYETELIKPRRPWKGLDDLEIATAEWVDWFNHRRPFEYCDDLTPVEVETAHYAHHQNPATAGVSN
;
A
#
# COMPACT_ATOMS: atom_id res chain seq x y z
N MET A 1 -19.99 23.60 2.04
CA MET A 1 -18.86 22.82 2.59
C MET A 1 -18.49 21.77 1.56
N ALA A 2 -17.51 22.06 0.71
CA ALA A 2 -17.12 21.20 -0.40
C ALA A 2 -16.01 20.25 0.08
N ILE A 3 -16.20 18.95 -0.15
CA ILE A 3 -15.15 17.93 -0.06
C ILE A 3 -14.18 18.09 -1.25
N ALA A 4 -13.43 19.18 -1.23
CA ALA A 4 -12.44 19.50 -2.25
C ALA A 4 -11.06 19.00 -1.78
N TRP A 5 -10.70 17.75 -2.13
CA TRP A 5 -9.30 17.32 -2.37
C TRP A 5 -9.13 15.82 -2.69
N ILE A 6 -10.15 14.97 -2.49
CA ILE A 6 -10.04 13.56 -2.85
C ILE A 6 -10.50 13.39 -4.29
N LYS A 7 -9.54 13.37 -5.24
CA LYS A 7 -9.82 12.93 -6.61
C LYS A 7 -10.11 11.42 -6.56
N PRO A 8 -11.29 10.94 -7.01
CA PRO A 8 -11.48 9.51 -7.20
C PRO A 8 -10.49 9.04 -8.25
N SER A 9 -9.57 8.15 -7.86
CA SER A 9 -8.67 7.47 -8.78
C SER A 9 -9.44 6.37 -9.51
N THR A 10 -10.44 6.75 -10.30
CA THR A 10 -10.91 5.88 -11.37
C THR A 10 -9.87 6.00 -12.46
N GLY A 11 -8.91 5.07 -12.48
CA GLY A 11 -8.02 4.90 -13.63
C GLY A 11 -8.83 4.79 -14.92
N ALA A 12 -8.20 5.08 -16.07
CA ALA A 12 -8.86 4.96 -17.37
C ALA A 12 -9.54 3.58 -17.48
N VAL A 13 -10.74 3.51 -18.08
CA VAL A 13 -11.43 2.21 -18.31
C VAL A 13 -10.44 1.27 -19.02
N GLY A 14 -9.96 0.23 -18.32
CA GLY A 14 -8.93 -0.69 -18.81
C GLY A 14 -7.53 -0.55 -18.18
N SER A 15 -7.27 0.38 -17.25
CA SER A 15 -6.06 0.38 -16.41
C SER A 15 -6.22 -0.65 -15.28
N SER A 16 -6.18 -1.93 -15.63
CA SER A 16 -6.35 -3.05 -14.70
C SER A 16 -5.20 -3.24 -13.72
N HIS A 17 -4.08 -2.53 -13.92
CA HIS A 17 -2.86 -2.74 -13.16
C HIS A 17 -3.03 -2.46 -11.66
N ASP A 18 -3.58 -1.28 -11.32
CA ASP A 18 -3.81 -0.90 -9.92
C ASP A 18 -4.85 -1.82 -9.25
N ASN A 19 -5.87 -2.25 -10.01
CA ASN A 19 -6.87 -3.20 -9.53
C ASN A 19 -6.27 -4.59 -9.29
N ALA A 20 -5.48 -5.10 -10.23
CA ALA A 20 -4.83 -6.40 -10.12
C ALA A 20 -3.82 -6.44 -8.96
N LEU A 21 -3.11 -5.33 -8.72
CA LEU A 21 -2.24 -5.17 -7.57
C LEU A 21 -3.05 -5.20 -6.26
N ALA A 22 -4.12 -4.41 -6.17
CA ALA A 22 -5.01 -4.41 -5.01
C ALA A 22 -5.64 -5.80 -4.76
N GLU A 23 -6.09 -6.47 -5.82
CA GLU A 23 -6.64 -7.83 -5.77
C GLU A 23 -5.61 -8.87 -5.30
N SER A 24 -4.34 -8.69 -5.66
CA SER A 24 -3.26 -9.55 -5.19
C SER A 24 -2.99 -9.36 -3.70
N VAL A 25 -2.98 -8.10 -3.23
CA VAL A 25 -2.79 -7.78 -1.81
C VAL A 25 -3.94 -8.30 -0.95
N ILE A 26 -5.19 -8.14 -1.39
CA ILE A 26 -6.34 -8.66 -0.65
C ILE A 26 -6.35 -10.20 -0.63
N GLY A 27 -5.97 -10.86 -1.73
CA GLY A 27 -5.85 -12.32 -1.78
C GLY A 27 -4.76 -12.86 -0.84
N LEU A 28 -3.67 -12.11 -0.68
CA LEU A 28 -2.61 -12.41 0.27
C LEU A 28 -3.07 -12.24 1.72
N TYR A 29 -3.72 -11.11 2.03
CA TYR A 29 -4.33 -10.84 3.34
C TYR A 29 -5.29 -11.98 3.75
N GLU A 30 -6.16 -12.42 2.84
CA GLU A 30 -7.07 -13.53 3.12
C GLU A 30 -6.34 -14.84 3.40
N THR A 31 -5.21 -15.07 2.73
CA THR A 31 -4.46 -16.33 2.82
C THR A 31 -3.54 -16.39 4.04
N GLU A 32 -2.90 -15.28 4.39
CA GLU A 32 -1.96 -15.18 5.53
C GLU A 32 -2.66 -14.88 6.86
N LEU A 33 -3.71 -14.04 6.84
CA LEU A 33 -4.40 -13.62 8.06
C LEU A 33 -5.71 -14.36 8.26
N ILE A 34 -6.64 -14.25 7.31
CA ILE A 34 -8.04 -14.64 7.51
C ILE A 34 -8.18 -16.16 7.62
N LYS A 35 -7.69 -16.91 6.63
CA LYS A 35 -7.87 -18.37 6.57
C LYS A 35 -7.23 -19.12 7.74
N PRO A 36 -5.97 -18.83 8.15
CA PRO A 36 -5.29 -19.61 9.19
C PRO A 36 -5.79 -19.34 10.61
N ARG A 37 -6.34 -18.16 10.90
CA ARG A 37 -6.76 -17.75 12.24
C ARG A 37 -8.25 -18.01 12.54
N ARG A 38 -8.96 -18.72 11.67
CA ARG A 38 -10.36 -19.12 11.94
C ARG A 38 -10.43 -20.20 13.04
N PRO A 39 -11.47 -20.21 13.87
CA PRO A 39 -12.61 -19.28 13.89
C PRO A 39 -12.30 -17.98 14.64
N TRP A 40 -12.79 -16.86 14.12
CA TRP A 40 -12.67 -15.55 14.75
C TRP A 40 -13.71 -15.37 15.85
N LYS A 41 -13.31 -14.73 16.96
CA LYS A 41 -14.20 -14.53 18.12
C LYS A 41 -15.20 -13.38 17.93
N GLY A 42 -14.89 -12.43 17.05
CA GLY A 42 -15.69 -11.25 16.79
C GLY A 42 -14.97 -10.26 15.86
N LEU A 43 -15.60 -9.13 15.58
CA LEU A 43 -15.03 -8.08 14.74
C LEU A 43 -13.82 -7.40 15.39
N ASP A 44 -13.83 -7.17 16.70
CA ASP A 44 -12.71 -6.52 17.41
C ASP A 44 -11.39 -7.30 17.28
N ASP A 45 -11.46 -8.63 17.37
CA ASP A 45 -10.31 -9.54 17.21
C ASP A 45 -9.76 -9.50 15.78
N LEU A 46 -10.66 -9.38 14.79
CA LEU A 46 -10.29 -9.24 13.40
C LEU A 46 -9.67 -7.86 13.10
N GLU A 47 -10.18 -6.79 13.69
CA GLU A 47 -9.65 -5.43 13.53
C GLU A 47 -8.23 -5.32 14.08
N ILE A 48 -7.99 -5.85 15.29
CA ILE A 48 -6.65 -5.87 15.89
C ILE A 48 -5.69 -6.70 15.02
N ALA A 49 -6.09 -7.91 14.63
CA ALA A 49 -5.25 -8.77 13.81
C ALA A 49 -4.96 -8.16 12.43
N THR A 50 -5.90 -7.38 11.88
CA THR A 50 -5.72 -6.64 10.62
C THR A 50 -4.70 -5.53 10.80
N ALA A 51 -4.78 -4.74 11.88
CA ALA A 51 -3.81 -3.70 12.17
C ALA A 51 -2.39 -4.27 12.35
N GLU A 52 -2.26 -5.39 13.05
CA GLU A 52 -0.99 -6.10 13.21
C GLU A 52 -0.45 -6.63 11.87
N TRP A 53 -1.32 -7.18 11.02
CA TRP A 53 -0.92 -7.66 9.71
C TRP A 53 -0.45 -6.51 8.81
N VAL A 54 -1.15 -5.37 8.83
CA VAL A 54 -0.76 -4.17 8.07
C VAL A 54 0.59 -3.62 8.55
N ASP A 55 0.81 -3.54 9.87
CA ASP A 55 2.10 -3.12 10.42
C ASP A 55 3.23 -4.06 9.97
N TRP A 56 3.04 -5.37 10.11
CA TRP A 56 4.01 -6.36 9.68
C TRP A 56 4.28 -6.29 8.16
N PHE A 57 3.22 -6.18 7.35
CA PHE A 57 3.31 -6.12 5.89
C PHE A 57 4.09 -4.89 5.41
N ASN A 58 3.86 -3.73 6.04
CA ASN A 58 4.49 -2.47 5.63
C ASN A 58 5.90 -2.25 6.19
N HIS A 59 6.18 -2.75 7.40
CA HIS A 59 7.41 -2.41 8.13
C HIS A 59 8.39 -3.57 8.31
N ARG A 60 7.96 -4.82 8.09
CA ARG A 60 8.77 -6.00 8.46
C ARG A 60 8.81 -7.09 7.41
N ARG A 61 7.95 -7.04 6.39
CA ARG A 61 7.92 -8.00 5.30
C ARG A 61 8.95 -7.59 4.24
N PRO A 62 10.03 -8.36 4.06
CA PRO A 62 10.95 -8.14 2.95
C PRO A 62 10.27 -8.58 1.65
N PHE A 63 10.40 -7.77 0.62
CA PHE A 63 9.94 -8.13 -0.72
C PHE A 63 11.18 -8.37 -1.59
N GLU A 64 11.40 -9.61 -2.02
CA GLU A 64 12.48 -9.95 -2.98
C GLU A 64 12.40 -9.10 -4.26
N TYR A 65 11.18 -8.71 -4.67
CA TYR A 65 10.95 -7.82 -5.80
C TYR A 65 11.46 -6.39 -5.59
N CYS A 66 11.70 -5.99 -4.34
CA CYS A 66 12.14 -4.66 -3.93
C CYS A 66 13.52 -4.68 -3.27
N ASP A 67 14.42 -5.56 -3.73
CA ASP A 67 15.77 -5.69 -3.18
C ASP A 67 15.79 -5.92 -1.65
N ASP A 68 14.82 -6.72 -1.15
CA ASP A 68 14.57 -6.99 0.27
C ASP A 68 14.14 -5.78 1.12
N LEU A 69 13.80 -4.66 0.48
CA LEU A 69 13.25 -3.49 1.15
C LEU A 69 11.77 -3.69 1.51
N THR A 70 11.39 -3.09 2.63
CA THR A 70 9.99 -3.00 3.06
C THR A 70 9.25 -1.92 2.25
N PRO A 71 7.92 -2.02 2.09
CA PRO A 71 7.14 -1.04 1.34
C PRO A 71 7.37 0.42 1.79
N VAL A 72 7.58 0.63 3.10
CA VAL A 72 7.89 1.95 3.66
C VAL A 72 9.26 2.47 3.20
N GLU A 73 10.26 1.61 3.10
CA GLU A 73 11.59 2.00 2.60
C GLU A 73 11.54 2.34 1.11
N VAL A 74 10.75 1.58 0.34
CA VAL A 74 10.52 1.83 -1.08
C VAL A 74 9.78 3.15 -1.29
N GLU A 75 8.72 3.40 -0.52
CA GLU A 75 7.98 4.66 -0.56
C GLU A 75 8.88 5.85 -0.18
N THR A 76 9.70 5.69 0.87
CA THR A 76 10.66 6.71 1.31
C THR A 76 11.69 7.01 0.21
N ALA A 77 12.25 5.98 -0.42
CA ALA A 77 13.18 6.13 -1.54
C ALA A 77 12.51 6.79 -2.76
N HIS A 78 11.26 6.42 -3.06
CA HIS A 78 10.48 6.99 -4.15
C HIS A 78 10.23 8.49 -3.93
N TYR A 79 9.79 8.90 -2.74
CA TYR A 79 9.61 10.32 -2.43
C TYR A 79 10.94 11.08 -2.39
N ALA A 80 12.02 10.49 -1.90
CA ALA A 80 13.36 11.10 -1.94
C ALA A 80 13.86 11.32 -3.37
N HIS A 81 13.61 10.38 -4.28
CA HIS A 81 13.94 10.50 -5.70
C HIS A 81 13.01 11.49 -6.44
N HIS A 82 11.72 11.54 -6.09
CA HIS A 82 10.75 12.45 -6.69
C HIS A 82 10.78 13.87 -6.10
N GLN A 83 11.47 14.10 -4.98
CA GLN A 83 11.80 15.44 -4.48
C GLN A 83 12.89 16.16 -5.30
N ASN A 84 13.45 15.53 -6.33
CA ASN A 84 14.25 16.21 -7.35
C ASN A 84 13.59 16.12 -8.72
N PRO A 85 12.60 16.99 -9.00
CA PRO A 85 12.88 18.05 -9.96
C PRO A 85 12.09 19.34 -9.68
N ALA A 86 12.73 20.32 -9.01
CA ALA A 86 12.28 21.72 -9.06
C ALA A 86 13.41 22.71 -8.72
N THR A 87 14.57 22.60 -9.38
CA THR A 87 15.47 23.76 -9.57
C THR A 87 16.19 23.63 -10.90
N ALA A 88 15.45 23.78 -12.00
CA ALA A 88 16.03 24.04 -13.32
C ALA A 88 15.05 24.87 -14.13
N GLY A 89 15.07 26.19 -13.90
CA GLY A 89 14.35 27.13 -14.72
C GLY A 89 13.95 28.41 -13.98
N VAL A 90 14.93 29.28 -13.70
CA VAL A 90 14.86 30.74 -13.90
C VAL A 90 16.28 31.31 -13.67
N SER A 91 16.65 32.29 -14.50
CA SER A 91 17.91 33.06 -14.58
C SER A 91 18.94 32.44 -15.54
N ASN A 92 19.30 33.05 -16.68
CA ASN A 92 19.33 34.46 -17.11
C ASN A 92 18.98 34.57 -18.61
#